data_AF-A0AAD0J839-F1
#
_entry.id   AF-A0AAD0J839-F1
#
_cell.length_a   1.000
_cell.length_b   1.000
_cell.length_c   1.000
_cell.angle_alpha   90.00
_cell.angle_beta   90.00
_cell.angle_gamma   90.00
#
_symmetry.space_group_name_H-M   'P 1'
#
loop_
_entity.id
_entity.type
_entity.pdbx_description
1 polymer ?
#
loop_
_entity_poly.entity_id
_entity_poly.type
_entity_poly.pdbx_seq_one_letter_code
_entity_poly.pdbx_strand_id
1 'polypeptide(L)'
;MTDTSPSRPLEIDARRPLEPAAVALLQAVGAACARLDATFVVAGATARDILMWHVHGIRPVRATRDVDVAVCAVNWPFHERLVDALVATGQFARAPKHRQKLLFDSGSPGFRTELDLVPFGPLETPPGEIAWPPGGDFVLNVLGFQEAVDTALAVSIGAGITVPVASLPALALLKLLAWKDRRARQNSDAYDLLFLLTHFHDAGNRERIWDVAPDLIEQHGFQPELAAAALLARDAKQIASPHTHDAIRALLSDDATYAMLGQDLQARAFALLPGEFNDDADRYLDAFRGGFLAGPLVHRA
;
A
#
# COMPACT_ATOMS: atom_id res chain seq x y z
N MET A 1 -21.98 -20.22 4.13
CA MET A 1 -22.43 -19.28 5.16
C MET A 1 -21.25 -18.39 5.47
N THR A 2 -21.18 -17.22 4.86
CA THR A 2 -20.15 -16.23 5.16
C THR A 2 -20.47 -15.62 6.52
N ASP A 3 -19.55 -15.76 7.45
CA ASP A 3 -19.58 -15.07 8.74
C ASP A 3 -19.55 -13.55 8.47
N THR A 4 -20.72 -12.92 8.56
CA THR A 4 -20.89 -11.46 8.40
C THR A 4 -20.82 -10.74 9.75
N SER A 5 -20.17 -11.33 10.75
CA SER A 5 -19.80 -10.58 11.95
C SER A 5 -18.86 -9.46 11.53
N PRO A 6 -19.15 -8.17 11.81
CA PRO A 6 -18.22 -7.10 11.50
C PRO A 6 -16.92 -7.40 12.24
N SER A 7 -15.85 -7.67 11.49
CA SER A 7 -14.53 -7.84 12.07
C SER A 7 -14.22 -6.58 12.86
N ARG A 8 -13.88 -6.75 14.14
CA ARG A 8 -13.50 -5.62 14.99
C ARG A 8 -12.35 -4.89 14.29
N PRO A 9 -12.40 -3.54 14.18
CA PRO A 9 -11.31 -2.79 13.57
C PRO A 9 -9.98 -3.16 14.23
N LEU A 10 -8.92 -3.23 13.42
CA LEU A 10 -7.57 -3.26 13.96
C LEU A 10 -7.35 -1.99 14.78
N GLU A 11 -6.55 -2.07 15.82
CA GLU A 11 -6.31 -0.94 16.72
C GLU A 11 -4.81 -0.70 16.81
N ILE A 12 -4.40 0.56 16.67
CA ILE A 12 -2.99 0.92 16.90
C ILE A 12 -2.65 0.72 18.38
N ASP A 13 -1.41 0.37 18.66
CA ASP A 13 -0.91 0.28 20.03
C ASP A 13 -0.79 1.68 20.63
N ALA A 14 -1.39 1.92 21.80
CA ALA A 14 -1.34 3.21 22.50
C ALA A 14 0.09 3.69 22.82
N ARG A 15 1.07 2.78 22.87
CA ARG A 15 2.50 3.09 23.04
C ARG A 15 3.18 3.56 21.74
N ARG A 16 2.49 3.40 20.61
CA ARG A 16 2.93 3.78 19.27
C ARG A 16 1.80 4.57 18.59
N PRO A 17 1.41 5.74 19.14
CA PRO A 17 0.38 6.55 18.52
C PRO A 17 0.85 7.11 17.17
N LEU A 18 -0.10 7.46 16.30
CA LEU A 18 0.21 8.31 15.14
C LEU A 18 0.53 9.72 15.61
N GLU A 19 1.33 10.45 14.82
CA GLU A 19 1.57 11.87 15.04
C GLU A 19 0.24 12.65 15.01
N PRO A 20 0.00 13.62 15.93
CA PRO A 20 -1.26 14.35 15.99
C PRO A 20 -1.65 15.04 14.67
N ALA A 21 -0.66 15.53 13.91
CA ALA A 21 -0.88 16.13 12.60
C ALA A 21 -1.44 15.13 11.59
N ALA A 22 -0.97 13.87 11.59
CA ALA A 22 -1.47 12.83 10.71
C ALA A 22 -2.90 12.41 11.09
N VAL A 23 -3.20 12.31 12.40
CA VAL A 23 -4.56 12.02 12.88
C VAL A 23 -5.54 13.12 12.45
N ALA A 24 -5.18 14.39 12.67
CA ALA A 24 -6.02 15.53 12.28
C ALA A 24 -6.23 15.61 10.76
N LEU A 25 -5.17 15.36 9.97
CA LEU A 25 -5.25 15.31 8.52
C LEU A 25 -6.21 14.22 8.05
N LEU A 26 -6.04 12.99 8.55
CA LEU A 26 -6.90 11.85 8.19
C LEU A 26 -8.35 12.04 8.63
N GLN A 27 -8.57 12.68 9.79
CA GLN A 27 -9.90 13.06 10.24
C GLN A 27 -10.57 14.05 9.29
N ALA A 28 -9.84 15.08 8.86
CA ALA A 28 -10.36 16.07 7.92
C ALA A 28 -10.68 15.46 6.54
N VAL A 29 -9.82 14.56 6.06
CA VAL A 29 -10.07 13.78 4.82
C VAL A 29 -11.29 12.89 4.98
N GLY A 30 -11.41 12.14 6.07
CA GLY A 30 -12.56 11.30 6.35
C GLY A 30 -13.87 12.08 6.39
N ALA A 31 -13.87 13.25 7.06
CA ALA A 31 -15.03 14.14 7.10
C ALA A 31 -15.38 14.70 5.71
N ALA A 32 -14.38 15.11 4.92
CA ALA A 32 -14.62 15.63 3.57
C ALA A 32 -15.20 14.56 2.64
N CYS A 33 -14.65 13.35 2.68
CA CYS A 33 -15.14 12.20 1.92
C CYS A 33 -16.57 11.82 2.34
N ALA A 34 -16.87 11.75 3.64
CA ALA A 34 -18.21 11.44 4.14
C ALA A 34 -19.27 12.46 3.68
N ARG A 35 -18.94 13.76 3.65
CA ARG A 35 -19.86 14.80 3.15
C ARG A 35 -20.16 14.68 1.65
N LEU A 36 -19.22 14.14 0.88
CA LEU A 36 -19.31 14.04 -0.58
C LEU A 36 -19.70 12.64 -1.05
N ASP A 37 -19.99 11.73 -0.13
CA ASP A 37 -20.26 10.31 -0.41
C ASP A 37 -19.12 9.65 -1.21
N ALA A 38 -17.88 9.92 -0.78
CA ALA A 38 -16.66 9.41 -1.38
C ALA A 38 -16.08 8.25 -0.57
N THR A 39 -15.66 7.19 -1.25
CA THR A 39 -14.82 6.14 -0.65
C THR A 39 -13.34 6.48 -0.84
N PHE A 40 -12.55 6.32 0.21
CA PHE A 40 -11.10 6.52 0.16
C PHE A 40 -10.38 5.38 0.88
N VAL A 41 -9.07 5.29 0.68
CA VAL A 41 -8.17 4.40 1.42
C VAL A 41 -6.85 5.11 1.67
N VAL A 42 -6.32 4.97 2.88
CA VAL A 42 -4.95 5.35 3.21
C VAL A 42 -4.03 4.33 2.55
N ALA A 43 -3.11 4.78 1.71
CA ALA A 43 -2.21 3.92 0.95
C ALA A 43 -0.74 4.32 1.21
N GLY A 44 0.14 3.89 0.31
CA GLY A 44 1.53 4.34 0.29
C GLY A 44 2.31 4.02 1.57
N ALA A 45 3.25 4.89 1.91
CA ALA A 45 4.13 4.66 3.06
C ALA A 45 3.40 4.86 4.40
N THR A 46 2.35 5.68 4.43
CA THR A 46 1.51 5.87 5.63
C THR A 46 0.76 4.60 5.99
N ALA A 47 0.15 3.92 5.02
CA ALA A 47 -0.55 2.66 5.27
C ALA A 47 0.40 1.57 5.77
N ARG A 48 1.58 1.47 5.15
CA ARG A 48 2.68 0.61 5.63
C ARG A 48 2.99 0.93 7.10
N ASP A 49 3.16 2.20 7.47
CA ASP A 49 3.53 2.58 8.83
C ASP A 49 2.42 2.29 9.84
N ILE A 50 1.16 2.55 9.48
CA ILE A 50 0.00 2.22 10.32
C ILE A 50 -0.01 0.72 10.63
N LEU A 51 0.07 -0.14 9.61
CA LEU A 51 0.00 -1.57 9.83
C LEU A 51 1.28 -2.13 10.47
N MET A 52 2.43 -1.81 9.91
CA MET A 52 3.69 -2.42 10.33
C MET A 52 4.13 -1.91 11.69
N TRP A 53 4.19 -0.59 11.89
CA TRP A 53 4.69 -0.01 13.13
C TRP A 53 3.58 0.17 14.17
N HIS A 54 2.52 0.89 13.84
CA HIS A 54 1.53 1.30 14.83
C HIS A 54 0.70 0.11 15.33
N VAL A 55 0.30 -0.81 14.45
CA VAL A 55 -0.40 -2.06 14.81
C VAL A 55 0.60 -3.15 15.24
N HIS A 56 1.51 -3.57 14.36
CA HIS A 56 2.34 -4.77 14.59
C HIS A 56 3.68 -4.53 15.31
N GLY A 57 4.13 -3.29 15.49
CA GLY A 57 5.37 -2.98 16.20
C GLY A 57 6.66 -3.21 15.42
N ILE A 58 6.56 -3.39 14.10
CA ILE A 58 7.66 -3.62 13.18
C ILE A 58 8.07 -2.27 12.60
N ARG A 59 9.21 -1.76 13.05
CA ARG A 59 9.63 -0.39 12.75
C ARG A 59 10.28 -0.31 11.35
N PRO A 60 9.79 0.54 10.44
CA PRO A 60 10.49 0.84 9.20
C PRO A 60 11.74 1.67 9.48
N VAL A 61 12.80 1.45 8.70
CA VAL A 61 14.06 2.21 8.78
C VAL A 61 13.87 3.63 8.25
N ARG A 62 12.98 3.82 7.27
CA ARG A 62 12.68 5.11 6.66
C ARG A 62 11.48 5.79 7.32
N ALA A 63 11.66 7.04 7.75
CA ALA A 63 10.57 7.90 8.19
C ALA A 63 9.75 8.44 6.99
N THR A 64 8.43 8.46 7.14
CA THR A 64 7.49 9.02 6.17
C THR A 64 7.07 10.42 6.62
N ARG A 65 7.09 11.40 5.71
CA ARG A 65 6.59 12.77 5.98
C ARG A 65 5.26 13.08 5.30
N ASP A 66 4.90 12.28 4.31
CA ASP A 66 3.74 12.48 3.46
C ASP A 66 2.62 11.51 3.89
N VAL A 67 1.37 11.93 3.76
CA VAL A 67 0.18 11.10 3.95
C VAL A 67 -0.40 10.78 2.59
N ASP A 68 -0.30 9.51 2.18
CA ASP A 68 -0.84 9.07 0.90
C ASP A 68 -2.30 8.60 1.07
N VAL A 69 -3.24 9.23 0.36
CA VAL A 69 -4.64 8.84 0.32
C VAL A 69 -5.09 8.65 -1.13
N ALA A 70 -5.66 7.49 -1.41
CA ALA A 70 -6.37 7.26 -2.66
C ALA A 70 -7.86 7.48 -2.46
N VAL A 71 -8.50 8.11 -3.43
CA VAL A 71 -9.95 8.35 -3.42
C VAL A 71 -10.58 7.84 -4.70
N CYS A 72 -11.66 7.08 -4.58
CA CYS A 72 -12.46 6.73 -5.73
C CYS A 72 -13.19 7.99 -6.19
N ALA A 73 -12.82 8.47 -7.38
CA ALA A 73 -13.41 9.65 -7.99
C ALA A 73 -14.14 9.24 -9.27
N VAL A 74 -15.45 9.44 -9.30
CA VAL A 74 -16.25 9.07 -10.48
C VAL A 74 -15.97 9.94 -11.71
N ASN A 75 -15.37 11.13 -11.52
CA ASN A 75 -14.90 12.01 -12.58
C ASN A 75 -14.02 13.14 -12.01
N TRP A 76 -13.34 13.89 -12.88
CA TRP A 76 -12.51 15.05 -12.49
C TRP A 76 -13.27 16.14 -11.72
N PRO A 77 -14.50 16.55 -12.10
CA PRO A 77 -15.28 17.49 -11.29
C PRO A 77 -15.53 17.02 -9.86
N PHE A 78 -15.71 15.72 -9.62
CA PHE A 78 -15.84 15.17 -8.27
C PHE A 78 -14.54 15.32 -7.47
N HIS A 79 -13.40 14.97 -8.07
CA HIS A 79 -12.09 15.16 -7.46
C HIS A 79 -11.85 16.63 -7.09
N GLU A 80 -12.14 17.56 -7.99
CA GLU A 80 -11.98 19.00 -7.72
C GLU A 80 -12.89 19.47 -6.58
N ARG A 81 -14.15 18.99 -6.50
CA ARG A 81 -15.03 19.30 -5.36
C ARG A 81 -14.46 18.82 -4.04
N LEU A 82 -13.83 17.65 -4.00
CA LEU A 82 -13.17 17.14 -2.79
C LEU A 82 -11.98 18.00 -2.40
N VAL A 83 -11.13 18.38 -3.37
CA VAL A 83 -10.01 19.28 -3.12
C VAL A 83 -10.49 20.63 -2.60
N ASP A 84 -11.51 21.22 -3.23
CA ASP A 84 -12.07 22.51 -2.82
C ASP A 84 -12.71 22.42 -1.43
N ALA A 85 -13.38 21.31 -1.13
CA ALA A 85 -13.96 21.02 0.18
C ALA A 85 -12.92 20.91 1.30
N LEU A 86 -11.71 20.40 0.99
CA LEU A 86 -10.56 20.36 1.91
C LEU A 86 -9.93 21.75 2.04
N VAL A 87 -9.70 22.47 0.95
CA VAL A 87 -9.11 23.82 0.99
C VAL A 87 -10.03 24.80 1.73
N ALA A 88 -11.35 24.65 1.61
CA ALA A 88 -12.33 25.47 2.30
C ALA A 88 -12.29 25.34 3.84
N THR A 89 -11.63 24.33 4.40
CA THR A 89 -11.42 24.25 5.86
C THR A 89 -10.41 25.29 6.37
N GLY A 90 -9.63 25.89 5.46
CA GLY A 90 -8.51 26.78 5.81
C GLY A 90 -7.25 26.05 6.28
N GLN A 91 -7.30 24.72 6.45
CA GLN A 91 -6.17 23.90 6.89
C GLN A 91 -5.38 23.31 5.71
N PHE A 92 -5.96 23.27 4.52
CA PHE A 92 -5.32 22.72 3.33
C PHE A 92 -5.03 23.81 2.30
N ALA A 93 -3.88 23.71 1.65
CA ALA A 93 -3.52 24.51 0.49
C ALA A 93 -3.05 23.60 -0.65
N ARG A 94 -3.38 23.95 -1.90
CA ARG A 94 -2.85 23.24 -3.07
C ARG A 94 -1.33 23.39 -3.16
N ALA A 95 -0.61 22.32 -3.48
CA ALA A 95 0.82 22.39 -3.75
C ALA A 95 1.07 23.00 -5.16
N PRO A 96 1.93 24.03 -5.30
CA PRO A 96 2.07 24.75 -6.58
C PRO A 96 2.56 23.92 -7.77
N LYS A 97 3.29 22.81 -7.52
CA LYS A 97 3.99 22.03 -8.56
C LYS A 97 3.54 20.57 -8.66
N HIS A 98 2.65 20.12 -7.78
CA HIS A 98 2.25 18.72 -7.67
C HIS A 98 0.73 18.65 -7.63
N ARG A 99 0.12 18.18 -8.72
CA ARG A 99 -1.34 18.25 -8.92
C ARG A 99 -2.12 17.37 -7.94
N GLN A 100 -1.50 16.28 -7.50
CA GLN A 100 -2.07 15.38 -6.51
C GLN A 100 -1.80 15.83 -5.06
N LYS A 101 -0.93 16.83 -4.82
CA LYS A 101 -0.51 17.17 -3.45
C LYS A 101 -1.27 18.36 -2.86
N LEU A 102 -1.72 18.19 -1.62
CA LEU A 102 -2.18 19.25 -0.73
C LEU A 102 -1.20 19.40 0.43
N LEU A 103 -1.09 20.62 0.97
CA LEU A 103 -0.30 20.94 2.14
C LEU A 103 -1.25 21.17 3.30
N PHE A 104 -1.15 20.33 4.32
CA PHE A 104 -1.92 20.43 5.55
C PHE A 104 -1.15 21.22 6.62
N ASP A 105 -1.82 22.22 7.19
CA ASP A 105 -1.34 23.00 8.31
C ASP A 105 -1.99 22.50 9.61
N SER A 106 -1.17 21.89 10.47
CA SER A 106 -1.61 21.41 11.79
C SER A 106 -1.63 22.50 12.86
N GLY A 107 -1.36 23.75 12.49
CA GLY A 107 -1.18 24.88 13.41
C GLY A 107 0.21 24.95 14.05
N SER A 108 1.12 24.05 13.68
CA SER A 108 2.51 24.06 14.14
C SER A 108 3.38 24.93 13.22
N PRO A 109 4.00 26.02 13.72
CA PRO A 109 4.77 26.93 12.88
C PRO A 109 5.91 26.23 12.13
N GLY A 110 5.94 26.39 10.81
CA GLY A 110 7.05 25.95 9.96
C GLY A 110 7.04 24.48 9.53
N PHE A 111 6.02 23.69 9.89
CA PHE A 111 5.88 22.31 9.43
C PHE A 111 4.51 22.08 8.79
N ARG A 112 4.50 21.62 7.54
CA ARG A 112 3.28 21.19 6.84
C ARG A 112 3.39 19.72 6.48
N THR A 113 2.32 18.99 6.72
CA THR A 113 2.21 17.59 6.30
C THR A 113 1.71 17.58 4.86
N GLU A 114 2.36 16.81 4.00
CA GLU A 114 1.90 16.65 2.62
C GLU A 114 0.79 15.59 2.60
N LEU A 115 -0.27 15.85 1.85
CA LEU A 115 -1.31 14.87 1.50
C LEU A 115 -1.18 14.60 0.01
N ASP A 116 -0.87 13.38 -0.39
CA ASP A 116 -0.99 12.93 -1.78
C ASP A 116 -2.41 12.36 -1.96
N LEU A 117 -3.25 13.06 -2.72
CA LEU A 117 -4.63 12.69 -3.01
C LEU A 117 -4.73 12.19 -4.45
N VAL A 118 -4.80 10.87 -4.61
CA VAL A 118 -4.84 10.20 -5.91
C VAL A 118 -6.28 9.80 -6.27
N PRO A 119 -6.90 10.38 -7.31
CA PRO A 119 -8.17 9.90 -7.83
C PRO A 119 -7.97 8.58 -8.58
N PHE A 120 -8.94 7.68 -8.52
CA PHE A 120 -9.01 6.48 -9.36
C PHE A 120 -10.49 6.05 -9.54
N GLY A 121 -10.76 5.05 -10.37
CA GLY A 121 -12.10 4.55 -10.65
C GLY A 121 -12.61 4.96 -12.04
N PRO A 122 -13.89 5.34 -12.20
CA PRO A 122 -14.49 5.59 -13.52
C PRO A 122 -13.83 6.67 -14.38
N LEU A 123 -12.93 7.50 -13.83
CA LEU A 123 -12.14 8.47 -14.60
C LEU A 123 -10.95 7.87 -15.35
N GLU A 124 -10.65 6.58 -15.16
CA GLU A 124 -9.51 5.92 -15.76
C GLU A 124 -9.65 5.81 -17.27
N THR A 125 -8.69 6.37 -18.01
CA THR A 125 -8.67 6.34 -19.48
C THR A 125 -7.22 6.22 -20.00
N PRO A 126 -6.77 5.05 -20.49
CA PRO A 126 -7.42 3.73 -20.44
C PRO A 126 -7.58 3.19 -19.01
N PRO A 127 -8.32 2.07 -18.77
CA PRO A 127 -8.39 1.43 -17.46
C PRO A 127 -7.00 1.23 -16.83
N GLY A 128 -6.86 1.58 -15.56
CA GLY A 128 -5.57 1.58 -14.84
C GLY A 128 -4.73 2.84 -15.01
N GLU A 129 -5.13 3.83 -15.82
CA GLU A 129 -4.39 5.08 -16.02
C GLU A 129 -5.29 6.31 -15.86
N ILE A 130 -4.75 7.37 -15.26
CA ILE A 130 -5.38 8.69 -15.22
C ILE A 130 -4.44 9.75 -15.78
N ALA A 131 -4.99 10.71 -16.52
CA ALA A 131 -4.25 11.83 -17.07
C ALA A 131 -4.82 13.15 -16.53
N TRP A 132 -4.02 13.91 -15.79
CA TRP A 132 -4.53 15.12 -15.10
C TRP A 132 -4.97 16.23 -16.07
N PRO A 133 -6.17 16.82 -15.92
CA PRO A 133 -6.68 17.87 -16.80
C PRO A 133 -5.96 19.22 -16.55
N PRO A 134 -5.90 20.14 -17.53
CA PRO A 134 -6.51 20.05 -18.85
C PRO A 134 -5.63 19.41 -19.94
N GLY A 135 -4.32 19.29 -19.71
CA GLY A 135 -3.35 18.88 -20.75
C GLY A 135 -3.12 17.38 -20.86
N GLY A 136 -3.36 16.61 -19.78
CA GLY A 136 -3.00 15.19 -19.76
C GLY A 136 -1.49 14.91 -19.72
N ASP A 137 -0.67 15.94 -19.49
CA ASP A 137 0.80 15.85 -19.53
C ASP A 137 1.38 14.93 -18.43
N PHE A 138 0.59 14.65 -17.40
CA PHE A 138 0.95 13.76 -16.30
C PHE A 138 -0.01 12.59 -16.27
N VAL A 139 0.48 11.43 -16.72
CA VAL A 139 -0.20 10.14 -16.64
C VAL A 139 0.29 9.40 -15.40
N LEU A 140 -0.65 8.93 -14.60
CA LEU A 140 -0.38 8.11 -13.42
C LEU A 140 -1.08 6.77 -13.58
N ASN A 141 -0.33 5.70 -13.34
CA ASN A 141 -0.89 4.37 -13.19
C ASN A 141 -1.61 4.27 -11.84
N VAL A 142 -2.88 3.90 -11.89
CA VAL A 142 -3.76 3.70 -10.73
C VAL A 142 -4.31 2.27 -10.66
N LEU A 143 -3.71 1.35 -11.39
CA LEU A 143 -4.00 -0.07 -11.25
C LEU A 143 -3.67 -0.54 -9.82
N GLY A 144 -4.52 -1.39 -9.24
CA GLY A 144 -4.38 -1.85 -7.85
C GLY A 144 -5.08 -0.96 -6.80
N PHE A 145 -5.51 0.26 -7.13
CA PHE A 145 -6.17 1.14 -6.15
C PHE A 145 -7.61 0.72 -5.82
N GLN A 146 -8.33 0.15 -6.79
CA GLN A 146 -9.66 -0.41 -6.53
C GLN A 146 -9.57 -1.59 -5.55
N GLU A 147 -8.61 -2.49 -5.77
CA GLU A 147 -8.31 -3.60 -4.86
C GLU A 147 -7.91 -3.11 -3.45
N ALA A 148 -7.17 -1.99 -3.37
CA ALA A 148 -6.81 -1.39 -2.10
C ALA A 148 -8.02 -0.86 -1.32
N VAL A 149 -9.02 -0.27 -1.99
CA VAL A 149 -10.27 0.13 -1.35
C VAL A 149 -11.12 -1.07 -0.97
N ASP A 150 -11.31 -2.02 -1.88
CA ASP A 150 -12.21 -3.15 -1.69
C ASP A 150 -11.73 -4.11 -0.58
N THR A 151 -10.42 -4.11 -0.31
CA THR A 151 -9.79 -4.94 0.72
C THR A 151 -9.20 -4.14 1.87
N ALA A 152 -9.59 -2.87 2.01
CA ALA A 152 -9.10 -2.00 3.06
C ALA A 152 -9.43 -2.55 4.45
N LEU A 153 -8.45 -2.49 5.34
CA LEU A 153 -8.59 -2.83 6.74
C LEU A 153 -9.10 -1.58 7.49
N ALA A 154 -10.17 -1.72 8.26
CA ALA A 154 -10.59 -0.67 9.18
C ALA A 154 -9.60 -0.61 10.35
N VAL A 155 -8.90 0.51 10.52
CA VAL A 155 -7.93 0.72 11.60
C VAL A 155 -8.37 1.89 12.48
N SER A 156 -8.55 1.64 13.78
CA SER A 156 -8.74 2.68 14.79
C SER A 156 -7.40 3.35 15.09
N ILE A 157 -7.32 4.65 14.83
CA ILE A 157 -6.10 5.47 14.99
C ILE A 157 -6.16 6.40 16.22
N GLY A 158 -7.06 6.10 17.15
CA GLY A 158 -7.28 6.88 18.37
C GLY A 158 -8.39 7.93 18.25
N ALA A 159 -8.81 8.48 19.38
CA ALA A 159 -9.86 9.52 19.50
C ALA A 159 -11.21 9.17 18.82
N GLY A 160 -11.54 7.88 18.73
CA GLY A 160 -12.76 7.40 18.06
C GLY A 160 -12.69 7.46 16.52
N ILE A 161 -11.52 7.76 15.95
CA ILE A 161 -11.32 7.85 14.51
C ILE A 161 -10.93 6.47 13.98
N THR A 162 -11.63 6.01 12.95
CA THR A 162 -11.33 4.79 12.20
C THR A 162 -11.11 5.17 10.75
N VAL A 163 -10.03 4.67 10.15
CA VAL A 163 -9.70 4.94 8.75
C VAL A 163 -9.55 3.63 7.97
N PRO A 164 -9.95 3.60 6.69
CA PRO A 164 -9.65 2.49 5.79
C PRO A 164 -8.18 2.53 5.40
N VAL A 165 -7.43 1.46 5.65
CA VAL A 165 -6.00 1.34 5.35
C VAL A 165 -5.77 0.20 4.38
N ALA A 166 -5.02 0.45 3.30
CA ALA A 166 -4.69 -0.57 2.32
C ALA A 166 -4.01 -1.76 2.99
N SER A 167 -4.53 -2.97 2.72
CA SER A 167 -3.98 -4.21 3.26
C SER A 167 -2.53 -4.43 2.79
N LEU A 168 -1.73 -5.20 3.54
CA LEU A 168 -0.35 -5.52 3.12
C LEU A 168 -0.29 -6.21 1.73
N PRO A 169 -1.21 -7.13 1.37
CA PRO A 169 -1.30 -7.66 0.01
C PRO A 169 -1.56 -6.58 -1.05
N ALA A 170 -2.48 -5.64 -0.79
CA ALA A 170 -2.75 -4.54 -1.72
C ALA A 170 -1.53 -3.61 -1.84
N LEU A 171 -0.84 -3.31 -0.74
CA LEU A 171 0.40 -2.55 -0.76
C LEU A 171 1.48 -3.24 -1.59
N ALA A 172 1.62 -4.57 -1.52
CA ALA A 172 2.58 -5.30 -2.35
C ALA A 172 2.30 -5.12 -3.86
N LEU A 173 1.02 -5.21 -4.27
CA LEU A 173 0.61 -4.93 -5.66
C LEU A 173 0.97 -3.50 -6.08
N LEU A 174 0.58 -2.52 -5.26
CA LEU A 174 0.83 -1.10 -5.53
C LEU A 174 2.34 -0.79 -5.61
N LYS A 175 3.17 -1.42 -4.76
CA LYS A 175 4.62 -1.20 -4.78
C LYS A 175 5.30 -1.83 -5.99
N LEU A 176 4.85 -2.98 -6.47
CA LEU A 176 5.35 -3.59 -7.70
C LEU A 176 5.05 -2.71 -8.93
N LEU A 177 3.81 -2.23 -9.05
CA LEU A 177 3.39 -1.35 -10.15
C LEU A 177 4.12 0.00 -10.08
N ALA A 178 4.15 0.61 -8.91
CA ALA A 178 4.88 1.86 -8.69
C ALA A 178 6.38 1.70 -8.98
N TRP A 179 7.01 0.61 -8.53
CA TRP A 179 8.41 0.35 -8.86
C TRP A 179 8.61 0.32 -10.38
N LYS A 180 7.81 -0.46 -11.12
CA LYS A 180 7.91 -0.54 -12.59
C LYS A 180 7.83 0.83 -13.26
N ASP A 181 6.95 1.70 -12.80
CA ASP A 181 6.70 3.00 -13.44
C ASP A 181 7.74 4.07 -13.10
N ARG A 182 8.30 4.05 -11.88
CA ARG A 182 9.17 5.15 -11.39
C ARG A 182 10.54 4.73 -10.90
N ARG A 183 10.95 3.46 -11.03
CA ARG A 183 12.28 2.98 -10.57
C ARG A 183 13.47 3.77 -11.10
N ALA A 184 13.35 4.37 -12.30
CA ALA A 184 14.40 5.19 -12.89
C ALA A 184 14.55 6.56 -12.20
N ARG A 185 13.50 7.05 -11.53
CA ARG A 185 13.45 8.36 -10.85
C ARG A 185 13.66 8.24 -9.34
N GLN A 186 13.08 7.21 -8.73
CA GLN A 186 13.25 6.90 -7.32
C GLN A 186 13.16 5.39 -7.11
N ASN A 187 13.78 4.91 -6.02
CA ASN A 187 13.79 3.48 -5.73
C ASN A 187 13.37 3.19 -4.28
N SER A 188 12.43 3.96 -3.74
CA SER A 188 11.81 3.71 -2.43
C SER A 188 10.80 2.57 -2.45
N ASP A 189 10.20 2.29 -3.62
CA ASP A 189 9.19 1.25 -3.76
C ASP A 189 9.80 -0.16 -3.60
N ALA A 190 11.04 -0.37 -4.08
CA ALA A 190 11.80 -1.59 -3.82
C ALA A 190 12.05 -1.80 -2.32
N TYR A 191 12.35 -0.73 -1.58
CA TYR A 191 12.52 -0.83 -0.13
C TYR A 191 11.22 -1.24 0.55
N ASP A 192 10.12 -0.59 0.21
CA ASP A 192 8.81 -0.90 0.80
C ASP A 192 8.40 -2.34 0.47
N LEU A 193 8.60 -2.77 -0.77
CA LEU A 193 8.33 -4.16 -1.17
C LEU A 193 9.18 -5.13 -0.35
N LEU A 194 10.50 -4.94 -0.30
CA LEU A 194 11.38 -5.81 0.49
C LEU A 194 10.94 -5.88 1.95
N PHE A 195 10.63 -4.74 2.55
CA PHE A 195 10.17 -4.67 3.94
C PHE A 195 8.87 -5.46 4.16
N LEU A 196 7.93 -5.43 3.21
CA LEU A 196 6.74 -6.27 3.28
C LEU A 196 7.10 -7.76 3.16
N LEU A 197 7.94 -8.13 2.20
CA LEU A 197 8.35 -9.52 1.97
C LEU A 197 9.02 -10.13 3.20
N THR A 198 9.91 -9.40 3.86
CA THR A 198 10.71 -9.91 4.99
C THR A 198 9.94 -9.97 6.30
N HIS A 199 8.87 -9.16 6.45
CA HIS A 199 8.18 -9.00 7.74
C HIS A 199 6.71 -9.43 7.72
N PHE A 200 6.19 -9.93 6.60
CA PHE A 200 4.79 -10.35 6.52
C PHE A 200 4.43 -11.43 7.54
N HIS A 201 5.34 -12.36 7.84
CA HIS A 201 5.18 -13.36 8.90
C HIS A 201 4.84 -12.72 10.25
N ASP A 202 5.62 -11.71 10.65
CA ASP A 202 5.51 -11.05 11.94
C ASP A 202 4.34 -10.06 11.98
N ALA A 203 3.88 -9.60 10.82
CA ALA A 203 2.76 -8.69 10.65
C ALA A 203 1.40 -9.41 10.71
N GLY A 204 1.15 -10.11 11.82
CA GLY A 204 -0.13 -10.79 12.08
C GLY A 204 -0.30 -12.17 11.43
N ASN A 205 0.74 -12.75 10.82
CA ASN A 205 0.65 -14.03 10.13
C ASN A 205 1.38 -15.20 10.82
N ARG A 206 1.97 -14.99 12.00
CA ARG A 206 2.75 -16.01 12.75
C ARG A 206 1.97 -17.30 12.99
N GLU A 207 0.68 -17.18 13.33
CA GLU A 207 -0.22 -18.32 13.54
C GLU A 207 -0.92 -18.72 12.24
N ARG A 208 -1.46 -17.72 11.53
CA ARG A 208 -2.22 -17.91 10.28
C ARG A 208 -1.51 -18.80 9.27
N ILE A 209 -0.19 -18.68 9.13
CA ILE A 209 0.56 -19.44 8.14
C ILE A 209 0.46 -20.96 8.34
N TRP A 210 0.38 -21.44 9.58
CA TRP A 210 0.26 -22.86 9.90
C TRP A 210 -1.13 -23.41 9.58
N ASP A 211 -2.16 -22.58 9.74
CA ASP A 211 -3.54 -22.97 9.54
C ASP A 211 -3.97 -22.86 8.07
N VAL A 212 -3.59 -21.78 7.38
CA VAL A 212 -4.10 -21.46 6.04
C VAL A 212 -3.13 -21.80 4.92
N ALA A 213 -1.85 -22.04 5.23
CA ALA A 213 -0.82 -22.31 4.24
C ALA A 213 0.24 -23.35 4.69
N PRO A 214 -0.16 -24.51 5.25
CA PRO A 214 0.79 -25.57 5.59
C PRO A 214 1.55 -26.07 4.35
N ASP A 215 0.95 -25.98 3.17
CA ASP A 215 1.58 -26.31 1.90
C ASP A 215 2.76 -25.39 1.57
N LEU A 216 2.66 -24.09 1.88
CA LEU A 216 3.77 -23.14 1.69
C LEU A 216 4.90 -23.37 2.71
N ILE A 217 4.57 -23.75 3.94
CA ILE A 217 5.56 -24.12 4.95
C ILE A 217 6.40 -25.30 4.47
N GLU A 218 5.76 -26.37 3.98
CA GLU A 218 6.46 -27.53 3.45
C GLU A 218 7.30 -27.17 2.21
N GLN A 219 6.70 -26.44 1.26
CA GLN A 219 7.37 -25.99 0.04
C GLN A 219 8.65 -25.19 0.31
N HIS A 220 8.65 -24.36 1.36
CA HIS A 220 9.78 -23.51 1.72
C HIS A 220 10.64 -24.09 2.85
N GLY A 221 10.60 -25.42 3.05
CA GLY A 221 11.53 -26.14 3.93
C GLY A 221 11.37 -25.76 5.41
N PHE A 222 10.13 -25.52 5.85
CA PHE A 222 9.79 -25.13 7.21
C PHE A 222 10.47 -23.83 7.67
N GLN A 223 10.66 -22.89 6.73
CA GLN A 223 11.10 -21.52 7.01
C GLN A 223 9.89 -20.57 6.98
N PRO A 224 9.30 -20.22 8.13
CA PRO A 224 8.02 -19.49 8.18
C PRO A 224 8.07 -18.13 7.51
N GLU A 225 9.20 -17.44 7.56
CA GLU A 225 9.37 -16.11 6.97
C GLU A 225 9.33 -16.17 5.43
N LEU A 226 9.99 -17.15 4.81
CA LEU A 226 9.93 -17.36 3.36
C LEU A 226 8.56 -17.85 2.91
N ALA A 227 7.97 -18.78 3.65
CA ALA A 227 6.62 -19.24 3.40
C ALA A 227 5.61 -18.07 3.50
N ALA A 228 5.85 -17.11 4.41
CA ALA A 228 5.00 -15.92 4.53
C ALA A 228 5.15 -14.99 3.32
N ALA A 229 6.33 -14.84 2.72
CA ALA A 229 6.46 -14.08 1.47
C ALA A 229 5.67 -14.73 0.31
N ALA A 230 5.64 -16.05 0.23
CA ALA A 230 4.77 -16.76 -0.71
C ALA A 230 3.27 -16.62 -0.36
N LEU A 231 2.93 -16.56 0.94
CA LEU A 231 1.55 -16.31 1.40
C LEU A 231 1.10 -14.89 1.03
N LEU A 232 1.97 -13.89 1.19
CA LEU A 232 1.69 -12.52 0.74
C LEU A 232 1.38 -12.49 -0.76
N ALA A 233 2.13 -13.24 -1.57
CA ALA A 233 1.86 -13.37 -3.00
C ALA A 233 0.53 -14.06 -3.29
N ARG A 234 0.18 -15.12 -2.56
CA ARG A 234 -1.10 -15.81 -2.67
C ARG A 234 -2.27 -14.88 -2.35
N ASP A 235 -2.17 -14.13 -1.26
CA ASP A 235 -3.19 -13.16 -0.86
C ASP A 235 -3.28 -12.00 -1.87
N ALA A 236 -2.14 -11.46 -2.33
CA ALA A 236 -2.10 -10.39 -3.32
C ALA A 236 -2.73 -10.83 -4.65
N LYS A 237 -2.47 -12.07 -5.06
CA LYS A 237 -3.08 -12.68 -6.24
C LYS A 237 -4.59 -12.84 -6.10
N GLN A 238 -5.08 -13.24 -4.92
CA GLN A 238 -6.51 -13.44 -4.69
C GLN A 238 -7.32 -12.16 -4.81
N ILE A 239 -6.74 -11.02 -4.42
CA ILE A 239 -7.43 -9.72 -4.45
C ILE A 239 -7.27 -9.01 -5.81
N ALA A 240 -6.25 -9.35 -6.60
CA ALA A 240 -5.96 -8.70 -7.86
C ALA A 240 -7.09 -8.91 -8.89
N SER A 241 -7.60 -7.82 -9.46
CA SER A 241 -8.44 -7.88 -10.65
C SER A 241 -7.67 -8.51 -11.82
N PRO A 242 -8.35 -8.98 -12.90
CA PRO A 242 -7.67 -9.56 -14.05
C PRO A 242 -6.57 -8.66 -14.63
N HIS A 243 -6.84 -7.34 -14.74
CA HIS A 243 -5.87 -6.38 -15.26
C HIS A 243 -4.64 -6.24 -14.34
N THR A 244 -4.86 -6.11 -13.03
CA THR A 244 -3.77 -6.04 -12.03
C THR A 244 -2.97 -7.33 -12.02
N HIS A 245 -3.65 -8.47 -12.02
CA HIS A 245 -3.02 -9.79 -12.05
C HIS A 245 -2.13 -9.95 -13.28
N ASP A 246 -2.62 -9.59 -14.46
CA ASP A 246 -1.86 -9.72 -15.71
C ASP A 246 -0.66 -8.78 -15.75
N ALA A 247 -0.80 -7.55 -15.24
CA ALA A 247 0.31 -6.60 -15.14
C ALA A 247 1.43 -7.11 -14.21
N ILE A 248 1.06 -7.63 -13.03
CA ILE A 248 2.02 -8.20 -12.07
C ILE A 248 2.64 -9.49 -12.61
N ARG A 249 1.84 -10.37 -13.22
CA ARG A 249 2.33 -11.58 -13.87
C ARG A 249 3.33 -11.24 -14.96
N ALA A 250 3.06 -10.26 -15.82
CA ALA A 250 3.96 -9.83 -16.88
C ALA A 250 5.28 -9.30 -16.31
N LEU A 251 5.23 -8.49 -15.24
CA LEU A 251 6.41 -7.99 -14.54
C LEU A 251 7.26 -9.14 -13.98
N LEU A 252 6.64 -10.10 -13.30
CA LEU A 252 7.32 -11.22 -12.64
C LEU A 252 7.76 -12.33 -13.61
N SER A 253 7.17 -12.41 -14.80
CA SER A 253 7.52 -13.41 -15.82
C SER A 253 8.62 -12.95 -16.76
N ASP A 254 8.84 -11.64 -16.88
CA ASP A 254 9.90 -11.09 -17.70
C ASP A 254 11.25 -11.14 -16.97
N ASP A 255 12.18 -11.95 -17.45
CA ASP A 255 13.44 -12.21 -16.75
C ASP A 255 14.31 -10.96 -16.58
N ALA A 256 14.32 -10.05 -17.55
CA ALA A 256 15.09 -8.82 -17.47
C ALA A 256 14.51 -7.87 -16.41
N THR A 257 13.20 -7.69 -16.40
CA THR A 257 12.49 -6.89 -15.40
C THR A 257 12.62 -7.50 -14.01
N TYR A 258 12.46 -8.82 -13.89
CA TYR A 258 12.61 -9.53 -12.62
C TYR A 258 14.04 -9.40 -12.05
N ALA A 259 15.07 -9.58 -12.89
CA ALA A 259 16.45 -9.39 -12.48
C ALA A 259 16.72 -7.95 -12.01
N MET A 260 16.16 -6.95 -12.70
CA MET A 260 16.26 -5.55 -12.29
C MET A 260 15.59 -5.30 -10.93
N LEU A 261 14.42 -5.92 -10.69
CA LEU A 261 13.74 -5.83 -9.39
C LEU A 261 14.61 -6.41 -8.28
N GLY A 262 15.18 -7.60 -8.49
CA GLY A 262 16.11 -8.23 -7.54
C GLY A 262 17.29 -7.32 -7.21
N GLN A 263 17.95 -6.75 -8.23
CA GLN A 263 19.07 -5.81 -8.03
C GLN A 263 18.66 -4.58 -7.21
N ASP A 264 17.50 -3.99 -7.51
CA ASP A 264 16.99 -2.83 -6.79
C ASP A 264 16.64 -3.17 -5.33
N LEU A 265 16.14 -4.37 -5.05
CA LEU A 265 15.87 -4.86 -3.69
C LEU A 265 17.18 -5.10 -2.91
N GLN A 266 18.14 -5.81 -3.51
CA GLN A 266 19.45 -6.06 -2.91
C GLN A 266 20.19 -4.77 -2.56
N ALA A 267 20.16 -3.78 -3.45
CA ALA A 267 20.76 -2.48 -3.19
C ALA A 267 20.15 -1.79 -1.95
N ARG A 268 18.87 -2.04 -1.64
CA ARG A 268 18.19 -1.52 -0.45
C ARG A 268 18.47 -2.31 0.81
N ALA A 269 18.52 -3.64 0.73
CA ALA A 269 18.99 -4.49 1.83
C ALA A 269 20.37 -4.00 2.32
N PHE A 270 21.31 -3.77 1.40
CA PHE A 270 22.66 -3.31 1.73
C PHE A 270 22.68 -1.94 2.41
N ALA A 271 21.89 -0.99 1.91
CA ALA A 271 21.95 0.40 2.39
C ALA A 271 21.34 0.61 3.80
N LEU A 272 20.43 -0.26 4.24
CA LEU A 272 19.59 0.00 5.42
C LEU A 272 19.85 -0.95 6.59
N LEU A 273 20.59 -2.05 6.38
CA LEU A 273 21.00 -2.99 7.42
C LEU A 273 22.52 -3.30 7.32
N PRO A 274 23.41 -2.30 7.46
CA PRO A 274 24.85 -2.54 7.38
C PRO A 274 25.32 -3.39 8.57
N GLY A 275 25.59 -4.67 8.33
CA GLY A 275 26.18 -5.61 9.31
C GLY A 275 25.33 -6.85 9.61
N GLU A 276 24.03 -6.82 9.30
CA GLU A 276 23.12 -7.98 9.33
C GLU A 276 22.81 -8.41 7.90
N PHE A 277 23.87 -8.62 7.11
CA PHE A 277 23.71 -9.09 5.73
C PHE A 277 23.16 -10.51 5.76
N ASN A 278 21.84 -10.64 5.62
CA ASN A 278 21.25 -11.88 5.19
C ASN A 278 21.03 -11.76 3.69
N ASP A 279 21.78 -12.55 2.92
CA ASP A 279 21.79 -12.65 1.44
C ASP A 279 20.46 -13.22 0.88
N ASP A 280 19.36 -13.05 1.64
CA ASP A 280 18.09 -13.75 1.46
C ASP A 280 17.07 -12.90 0.69
N ALA A 281 17.37 -11.65 0.32
CA ALA A 281 16.44 -10.79 -0.43
C ALA A 281 15.92 -11.48 -1.71
N ASP A 282 16.80 -12.20 -2.41
CA ASP A 282 16.43 -13.01 -3.57
C ASP A 282 15.50 -14.16 -3.19
N ARG A 283 15.73 -14.83 -2.06
CA ARG A 283 14.89 -15.95 -1.61
C ARG A 283 13.48 -15.48 -1.24
N TYR A 284 13.35 -14.32 -0.61
CA TYR A 284 12.05 -13.70 -0.34
C TYR A 284 11.33 -13.32 -1.63
N LEU A 285 12.06 -12.72 -2.58
CA LEU A 285 11.50 -12.35 -3.88
C LEU A 285 11.10 -13.59 -4.71
N ASP A 286 11.91 -14.65 -4.69
CA ASP A 286 11.64 -15.92 -5.37
C ASP A 286 10.44 -16.63 -4.77
N ALA A 287 10.30 -16.63 -3.43
CA ALA A 287 9.12 -17.16 -2.76
C ALA A 287 7.85 -16.40 -3.19
N PHE A 288 7.91 -15.06 -3.24
CA PHE A 288 6.81 -14.24 -3.74
C PHE A 288 6.51 -14.53 -5.22
N ARG A 289 7.53 -14.57 -6.09
CA ARG A 289 7.39 -14.88 -7.53
C ARG A 289 6.71 -16.23 -7.72
N GLY A 290 7.19 -17.26 -7.02
CA GLY A 290 6.63 -18.61 -7.06
C GLY A 290 5.16 -18.64 -6.62
N GLY A 291 4.84 -18.00 -5.49
CA GLY A 291 3.47 -17.92 -4.97
C GLY A 291 2.51 -17.19 -5.92
N PHE A 292 2.95 -16.10 -6.56
CA PHE A 292 2.11 -15.35 -7.49
C PHE A 292 1.90 -16.09 -8.82
N LEU A 293 2.95 -16.71 -9.36
CA LEU A 293 2.91 -17.39 -10.65
C LEU A 293 2.35 -18.82 -10.59
N ALA A 294 2.24 -19.43 -9.41
CA ALA A 294 1.68 -20.77 -9.22
C ALA A 294 0.29 -20.90 -9.88
N GLY A 295 -0.03 -22.08 -10.43
CA GLY A 295 -1.39 -22.36 -10.91
C GLY A 295 -2.43 -22.31 -9.78
N PRO A 296 -3.74 -22.35 -10.11
CA PRO A 296 -4.77 -22.58 -9.09
C PRO A 296 -4.43 -23.87 -8.34
N LEU A 297 -4.57 -23.85 -7.00
CA LEU A 297 -4.42 -25.06 -6.20
C LEU A 297 -5.51 -26.05 -6.65
N VAL A 298 -5.11 -27.09 -7.37
CA VAL A 298 -5.98 -28.24 -7.61
C VAL A 298 -6.00 -29.00 -6.29
N HIS A 299 -7.03 -28.79 -5.48
CA HIS A 299 -7.26 -29.66 -4.31
C HIS A 299 -7.35 -31.10 -4.81
N ARG A 300 -6.32 -31.91 -4.54
CA ARG A 300 -6.46 -33.35 -4.62
C ARG A 300 -7.39 -33.75 -3.48
N ALA A 301 -8.57 -34.22 -3.87
CA ALA A 301 -9.55 -34.85 -2.99
C ALA A 301 -8.98 -36.11 -2.34
#